data_AF-F8L3Q9-F1
#
_entry.id   AF-F8L3Q9-F1
#
_cell.length_a   1.000
_cell.length_b   1.000
_cell.length_c   1.000
_cell.angle_alpha   90.00
_cell.angle_beta   90.00
_cell.angle_gamma   90.00
#
_symmetry.space_group_name_H-M   'P 1'
#
loop_
_entity.id
_entity.type
_entity.pdbx_description
1 polymer ?
#
loop_
_entity_poly.entity_id
_entity_poly.type
_entity_poly.pdbx_seq_one_letter_code
_entity_poly.pdbx_strand_id
1 'polypeptide(L)'
;MKKETKTICLNFKQELDKFTDSVYSLSENGSLSSQEEFVLNMADTIHKLYNSSVQVIDCPDEDVKEVGELVKNIFLQPLSNKTKKPLTILNALETFSEQQVKDSDLSAILHEYVSYPESTQSFIRELELLSEDLNTALKEVV
;
A
#
# COMPACT_ATOMS: atom_id res chain seq x y z
N MET A 1 19.71 18.89 2.71
CA MET A 1 18.50 19.20 1.91
C MET A 1 18.42 18.40 0.61
N LYS A 2 19.04 18.77 -0.53
CA LYS A 2 18.80 18.05 -1.81
C LYS A 2 19.00 16.52 -1.79
N LYS A 3 20.04 16.02 -1.10
CA LYS A 3 20.35 14.58 -1.03
C LYS A 3 19.35 13.79 -0.16
N GLU A 4 18.81 14.43 0.87
CA GLU A 4 17.92 13.81 1.85
C GLU A 4 16.51 13.67 1.29
N THR A 5 15.99 14.73 0.67
CA THR A 5 14.71 14.70 -0.08
C THR A 5 14.74 13.61 -1.15
N LYS A 6 15.82 13.53 -1.94
CA LYS A 6 15.96 12.48 -2.96
C LYS A 6 15.91 11.07 -2.35
N THR A 7 16.53 10.85 -1.20
CA THR A 7 16.47 9.56 -0.51
C THR A 7 15.04 9.24 -0.03
N ILE A 8 14.31 10.22 0.51
CA ILE A 8 12.92 10.03 0.95
C ILE A 8 12.03 9.62 -0.23
N CYS A 9 12.10 10.33 -1.36
CA CYS A 9 11.28 10.03 -2.53
C CYS A 9 11.63 8.69 -3.18
N LEU A 10 12.92 8.32 -3.22
CA LEU A 10 13.35 7.01 -3.70
C LEU A 10 12.85 5.88 -2.80
N ASN A 11 12.90 6.07 -1.47
CA ASN A 11 12.37 5.09 -0.52
C ASN A 11 10.86 4.93 -0.71
N PHE A 12 10.11 6.03 -0.84
CA PHE A 12 8.67 5.98 -1.09
C PHE A 12 8.33 5.15 -2.32
N LYS A 13 9.04 5.41 -3.43
CA LYS A 13 8.87 4.65 -4.66
C LYS A 13 9.16 3.15 -4.47
N GLN A 14 10.24 2.82 -3.78
CA GLN A 14 10.60 1.42 -3.51
C GLN A 14 9.54 0.70 -2.67
N GLU A 15 8.97 1.36 -1.67
CA GLU A 15 7.91 0.77 -0.86
C GLU A 15 6.59 0.64 -1.65
N LEU A 16 6.31 1.58 -2.57
CA LEU A 16 5.15 1.48 -3.48
C LEU A 16 5.31 0.26 -4.40
N ASP A 17 6.47 0.10 -5.04
CA ASP A 17 6.73 -1.05 -5.92
C ASP A 17 6.57 -2.38 -5.18
N LYS A 18 7.14 -2.51 -3.97
CA LYS A 18 7.02 -3.71 -3.15
C LYS A 18 5.57 -4.04 -2.80
N PHE A 19 4.77 -3.02 -2.50
CA PHE A 19 3.35 -3.21 -2.21
C PHE A 19 2.61 -3.69 -3.45
N THR A 20 2.82 -3.06 -4.60
CA THR A 20 2.27 -3.47 -5.89
C THR A 20 2.61 -4.92 -6.20
N ASP A 21 3.88 -5.31 -6.08
CA ASP A 21 4.36 -6.68 -6.30
C ASP A 21 3.72 -7.68 -5.35
N SER A 22 3.48 -7.28 -4.09
CA SER A 22 2.84 -8.12 -3.09
C SER A 22 1.35 -8.34 -3.41
N VAL A 23 0.64 -7.30 -3.82
CA VAL A 23 -0.77 -7.41 -4.25
C VAL A 23 -0.88 -8.23 -5.54
N TYR A 24 0.04 -8.03 -6.49
CA TYR A 24 0.13 -8.84 -7.70
C TYR A 24 0.36 -10.32 -7.38
N SER A 25 1.33 -10.63 -6.54
CA SER A 25 1.63 -12.02 -6.10
C SER A 25 0.41 -12.67 -5.43
N LEU A 26 -0.31 -11.91 -4.60
CA LEU A 26 -1.55 -12.35 -3.98
C LEU A 26 -2.63 -12.65 -5.03
N SER A 27 -2.75 -11.81 -6.06
CA SER A 27 -3.75 -12.00 -7.13
C SER A 27 -3.49 -13.26 -7.96
N GLU A 28 -2.22 -13.62 -8.17
CA GLU A 28 -1.82 -14.85 -8.89
C GLU A 28 -1.89 -16.10 -8.00
N ASN A 29 -1.79 -15.94 -6.68
CA ASN A 29 -1.82 -17.04 -5.72
C ASN A 29 -2.67 -16.68 -4.49
N GLY A 30 -3.98 -16.88 -4.62
CA GLY A 30 -4.92 -16.57 -3.54
C GLY A 30 -4.70 -17.31 -2.22
N SER A 31 -3.95 -18.42 -2.21
CA SER A 31 -3.60 -19.13 -0.97
C SER A 31 -2.72 -18.29 -0.03
N LEU A 32 -2.02 -17.29 -0.55
CA LEU A 32 -1.19 -16.37 0.20
C LEU A 32 -1.99 -15.56 1.23
N SER A 33 -3.29 -15.31 0.98
CA SER A 33 -4.17 -14.55 1.91
C SER A 33 -4.28 -15.15 3.32
N SER A 34 -3.98 -16.44 3.48
CA SER A 34 -4.01 -17.15 4.76
C SER A 34 -2.64 -17.66 5.23
N GLN A 35 -1.57 -17.38 4.47
CA GLN A 35 -0.21 -17.78 4.84
C GLN A 35 0.40 -16.78 5.80
N GLU A 36 0.75 -17.26 7.00
CA GLU A 36 1.19 -16.41 8.10
C GLU A 36 2.38 -15.51 7.73
N GLU A 37 3.42 -16.10 7.12
CA GLU A 37 4.61 -15.37 6.65
C GLU A 37 4.25 -14.26 5.64
N PHE A 38 3.35 -14.55 4.70
CA PHE A 38 2.94 -13.58 3.69
C PHE A 38 2.15 -12.43 4.32
N VAL A 39 1.20 -12.72 5.22
CA VAL A 39 0.40 -11.67 5.86
C VAL A 39 1.27 -10.79 6.77
N LEU A 40 2.25 -11.36 7.47
CA LEU A 40 3.24 -10.60 8.25
C LEU A 40 4.08 -9.67 7.36
N ASN A 41 4.56 -10.18 6.22
CA ASN A 41 5.32 -9.37 5.25
C ASN A 41 4.45 -8.27 4.62
N MET A 42 3.18 -8.55 4.36
CA MET A 42 2.22 -7.57 3.85
C MET A 42 1.96 -6.49 4.89
N ALA A 43 1.80 -6.84 6.16
CA ALA A 43 1.64 -5.88 7.26
C ALA A 43 2.84 -4.91 7.35
N ASP A 44 4.06 -5.45 7.29
CA ASP A 44 5.29 -4.63 7.29
C ASP A 44 5.38 -3.73 6.05
N THR A 45 5.03 -4.25 4.87
CA THR A 45 5.00 -3.48 3.62
C THR A 45 4.01 -2.32 3.68
N ILE A 46 2.78 -2.57 4.14
CA ILE A 46 1.76 -1.54 4.32
C ILE A 46 2.25 -0.49 5.32
N HIS A 47 2.82 -0.90 6.45
CA HIS A 47 3.33 0.00 7.47
C HIS A 47 4.42 0.93 6.91
N LYS A 48 5.38 0.38 6.19
CA LYS A 48 6.49 1.13 5.57
C LYS A 48 6.00 2.09 4.49
N LEU A 49 5.11 1.62 3.60
CA LEU A 49 4.57 2.45 2.54
C LEU A 49 3.72 3.59 3.09
N TYR A 50 2.85 3.33 4.07
CA TYR A 50 2.07 4.37 4.73
C TYR A 50 2.98 5.43 5.36
N ASN A 51 3.96 5.01 6.18
CA ASN A 51 4.89 5.96 6.80
C ASN A 51 5.69 6.76 5.75
N SER A 52 6.12 6.11 4.67
CA SER A 52 6.86 6.79 3.62
C SER A 52 5.98 7.76 2.83
N SER A 53 4.70 7.45 2.63
CA SER A 53 3.73 8.35 2.00
C SER A 53 3.51 9.60 2.84
N VAL A 54 3.49 9.48 4.18
CA VAL A 54 3.39 10.63 5.08
C VAL A 54 4.64 11.51 5.00
N GLN A 55 5.84 10.91 4.95
CA GLN A 55 7.09 11.67 4.86
C GLN A 55 7.24 12.43 3.54
N VAL A 56 6.71 11.88 2.45
CA VAL A 56 6.87 12.49 1.12
C VAL A 56 5.92 13.68 0.88
N ILE A 57 4.92 13.89 1.73
CA ILE A 57 4.01 15.05 1.64
C ILE A 57 4.74 16.37 1.90
N ASP A 58 5.82 16.34 2.67
CA ASP A 58 6.70 17.49 2.91
C ASP A 58 7.77 17.67 1.82
N CYS A 59 7.70 16.88 0.73
CA CYS A 59 8.58 17.04 -0.42
C CYS A 59 8.27 18.36 -1.17
N PRO A 60 9.29 19.11 -1.62
CA PRO A 60 9.10 20.32 -2.43
C PRO A 60 8.60 20.05 -3.86
N ASP A 61 8.60 18.79 -4.29
CA ASP A 61 8.09 18.37 -5.60
C ASP A 61 6.58 18.07 -5.47
N GLU A 62 5.75 18.86 -6.15
CA GLU A 62 4.28 18.76 -6.02
C GLU A 62 3.74 17.47 -6.63
N ASP A 63 4.35 16.92 -7.69
CA ASP A 63 3.89 15.67 -8.31
C ASP A 63 4.15 14.50 -7.36
N VAL A 64 5.33 14.46 -6.74
CA VAL A 64 5.65 13.44 -5.72
C VAL A 64 4.71 13.55 -4.52
N LYS A 65 4.41 14.77 -4.08
CA LYS A 65 3.49 15.02 -2.97
C LYS A 65 2.08 14.57 -3.30
N GLU A 66 1.57 14.85 -4.49
CA GLU A 66 0.25 14.41 -4.94
C GLU A 66 0.15 12.88 -4.91
N VAL A 67 1.13 12.17 -5.45
CA VAL A 67 1.18 10.70 -5.36
C VAL A 67 1.24 10.23 -3.91
N GLY A 68 2.03 10.90 -3.06
CA GLY A 68 2.08 10.65 -1.62
C GLY A 68 0.71 10.74 -0.94
N GLU A 69 -0.05 11.80 -1.24
CA GLU A 69 -1.41 12.00 -0.73
C GLU A 69 -2.39 10.91 -1.22
N LEU A 70 -2.33 10.57 -2.52
CA LEU A 70 -3.15 9.50 -3.09
C LEU A 70 -2.89 8.16 -2.42
N VAL A 71 -1.62 7.76 -2.30
CA VAL A 71 -1.23 6.50 -1.66
C VAL A 71 -1.61 6.47 -0.18
N LYS A 72 -1.40 7.56 0.56
CA LYS A 72 -1.85 7.68 1.94
C LYS A 72 -3.36 7.47 2.06
N ASN A 73 -4.14 8.05 1.15
CA ASN A 73 -5.60 7.98 1.17
C ASN A 73 -6.13 6.57 0.91
N ILE A 74 -5.44 5.75 0.10
CA ILE A 74 -5.79 4.33 -0.10
C ILE A 74 -5.90 3.61 1.25
N PHE A 75 -4.96 3.84 2.17
CA PHE A 75 -4.93 3.16 3.48
C PHE A 75 -5.96 3.68 4.49
N LEU A 76 -6.43 4.92 4.28
CA LEU A 76 -7.40 5.60 5.13
C LEU A 76 -8.84 5.45 4.62
N GLN A 77 -9.01 5.03 3.37
CA GLN A 77 -10.33 4.88 2.77
C GLN A 77 -11.09 3.72 3.44
N PRO A 78 -12.35 3.94 3.87
CA PRO A 78 -13.20 2.86 4.34
C PRO A 78 -13.45 1.84 3.24
N LEU A 79 -13.18 0.57 3.55
CA LEU A 79 -13.56 -0.56 2.70
C LEU A 79 -15.07 -0.77 2.80
N SER A 80 -15.72 -1.10 1.69
CA SER A 80 -17.17 -1.28 1.62
C SER A 80 -17.59 -2.63 2.20
N ASN A 81 -17.15 -2.95 3.40
CA ASN A 81 -17.41 -4.24 4.00
C ASN A 81 -18.80 -4.15 4.62
N LYS A 82 -19.59 -5.21 4.51
CA LYS A 82 -20.95 -5.31 5.09
C LYS A 82 -20.97 -5.25 6.62
N THR A 83 -19.84 -4.94 7.25
CA THR A 83 -19.64 -4.77 8.68
C THR A 83 -20.13 -3.39 9.13
N LYS A 84 -20.69 -3.32 10.35
CA LYS A 84 -21.30 -2.08 10.91
C LYS A 84 -20.28 -0.99 11.28
N LYS A 85 -18.99 -1.22 11.06
CA LYS A 85 -17.91 -0.26 11.34
C LYS A 85 -17.07 -0.08 10.07
N PRO A 86 -16.72 1.17 9.70
CA PRO A 86 -15.79 1.41 8.61
C PRO A 86 -14.43 0.80 8.96
N LEU A 87 -14.05 -0.25 8.25
CA LEU A 87 -12.73 -0.87 8.33
C LEU A 87 -11.85 -0.25 7.25
N THR A 88 -10.65 0.19 7.62
CA THR A 88 -9.62 0.67 6.69
C THR A 88 -8.42 -0.27 6.76
N ILE A 89 -7.55 -0.23 5.75
CA ILE A 89 -6.31 -1.01 5.78
C ILE A 89 -5.44 -0.59 6.97
N LEU A 90 -5.37 0.73 7.26
CA LEU A 90 -4.59 1.23 8.38
C LEU A 90 -5.15 0.73 9.73
N ASN A 91 -6.47 0.78 9.93
CA ASN A 91 -7.08 0.28 11.16
C ASN A 91 -6.81 -1.22 11.35
N ALA A 92 -6.90 -2.00 10.28
CA ALA A 92 -6.60 -3.44 10.31
C ALA A 92 -5.13 -3.70 10.67
N LEU A 93 -4.21 -2.88 10.16
CA LEU A 93 -2.79 -2.95 10.50
C LEU A 93 -2.53 -2.59 11.97
N GLU A 94 -3.15 -1.54 12.50
CA GLU A 94 -2.98 -1.08 13.88
C GLU A 94 -3.39 -2.13 14.91
N THR A 95 -4.46 -2.88 14.64
CA THR A 95 -4.94 -3.95 15.53
C THR A 95 -4.34 -5.32 15.21
N PHE A 96 -3.51 -5.44 14.16
CA PHE A 96 -3.02 -6.72 13.67
C PHE A 96 -2.23 -7.52 14.73
N SER A 97 -1.40 -6.83 15.52
CA SER A 97 -0.58 -7.46 16.57
C SER A 97 -1.39 -8.10 17.71
N GLU A 98 -2.67 -7.73 17.85
CA GLU A 98 -3.58 -8.24 18.87
C GLU A 98 -4.40 -9.43 18.39
N GLN A 99 -4.29 -9.78 17.10
CA GLN A 99 -5.12 -10.77 16.42
C GLN A 99 -4.27 -11.98 16.01
N GLN A 100 -4.89 -13.15 15.92
CA GLN A 100 -4.27 -14.28 15.23
C GLN A 100 -4.29 -13.98 13.72
N VAL A 101 -3.18 -14.24 13.03
CA VAL A 101 -3.01 -13.84 11.62
C VAL A 101 -4.17 -14.32 10.73
N LYS A 102 -4.60 -15.57 10.88
CA LYS A 102 -5.67 -16.18 10.08
C LYS A 102 -7.07 -15.60 10.32
N ASP A 103 -7.29 -15.00 11.49
CA ASP A 103 -8.56 -14.43 11.90
C ASP A 103 -8.49 -12.89 11.98
N SER A 104 -7.42 -12.31 11.43
CA SER A 104 -7.18 -10.87 11.48
C SER A 104 -8.01 -10.12 10.44
N ASP A 105 -8.32 -8.87 10.75
CA ASP A 105 -8.97 -7.96 9.80
C ASP A 105 -8.11 -7.78 8.54
N LEU A 106 -6.78 -7.80 8.67
CA LEU A 106 -5.86 -7.73 7.54
C LEU A 106 -5.99 -8.95 6.63
N SER A 107 -6.03 -10.17 7.18
CA SER A 107 -6.23 -11.39 6.38
C SER A 107 -7.59 -11.37 5.67
N ALA A 108 -8.63 -10.83 6.32
CA ALA A 108 -9.95 -10.66 5.69
C ALA A 108 -9.88 -9.72 4.48
N ILE A 109 -9.17 -8.59 4.58
CA ILE A 109 -8.96 -7.65 3.46
C ILE A 109 -8.20 -8.32 2.31
N LEU A 110 -7.12 -9.05 2.62
CA LEU A 110 -6.35 -9.77 1.61
C LEU A 110 -7.20 -10.85 0.91
N HIS A 111 -8.11 -11.48 1.65
CA HIS A 111 -9.06 -12.42 1.06
C HIS A 111 -10.07 -11.74 0.11
N GLU A 112 -10.46 -10.49 0.37
CA GLU A 112 -11.30 -9.72 -0.55
C GLU A 112 -10.58 -9.43 -1.86
N TYR A 113 -9.28 -9.10 -1.84
CA TYR A 113 -8.50 -8.94 -3.08
C TYR A 113 -8.46 -10.23 -3.92
N VAL A 114 -8.46 -11.39 -3.28
CA VAL A 114 -8.55 -12.67 -3.99
C VAL A 114 -9.98 -12.92 -4.50
N SER A 115 -10.99 -12.50 -3.75
CA SER A 115 -12.41 -12.75 -4.06
C SER A 115 -12.95 -11.89 -5.20
N TYR A 116 -12.30 -10.75 -5.49
CA TYR A 116 -12.72 -9.77 -6.50
C TYR A 116 -11.60 -9.48 -7.52
N PRO A 117 -11.19 -10.48 -8.34
CA PRO A 117 -9.99 -10.38 -9.17
C PRO A 117 -10.01 -9.23 -10.18
N GLU A 118 -11.16 -8.89 -10.78
CA GLU A 118 -11.26 -7.78 -11.73
C GLU A 118 -11.00 -6.42 -11.06
N SER A 119 -11.56 -6.22 -9.86
CA SER A 119 -11.33 -5.02 -9.06
C SER A 119 -9.88 -4.96 -8.57
N THR A 120 -9.31 -6.09 -8.17
CA THR A 120 -7.91 -6.19 -7.75
C THR A 120 -6.95 -5.89 -8.89
N GLN A 121 -7.21 -6.37 -10.11
CA GLN A 121 -6.39 -6.04 -11.27
C GLN A 121 -6.48 -4.55 -11.62
N SER A 122 -7.67 -3.95 -11.50
CA SER A 122 -7.83 -2.50 -11.68
C SER A 122 -7.03 -1.72 -10.63
N PHE A 123 -7.08 -2.15 -9.37
CA PHE A 123 -6.30 -1.57 -8.29
C PHE A 123 -4.79 -1.71 -8.49
N ILE A 124 -4.30 -2.88 -8.90
CA ILE A 124 -2.88 -3.08 -9.26
C ILE A 124 -2.48 -2.09 -10.36
N ARG A 125 -3.29 -1.92 -11.40
CA ARG A 125 -3.00 -0.99 -12.49
C ARG A 125 -2.92 0.46 -12.00
N GLU A 126 -3.78 0.87 -11.07
CA GLU A 126 -3.71 2.20 -10.45
C GLU A 126 -2.39 2.38 -9.68
N LEU A 127 -1.96 1.38 -8.91
CA LEU A 127 -0.66 1.43 -8.20
C LEU A 127 0.53 1.53 -9.16
N GLU A 128 0.49 0.80 -10.28
CA GLU A 128 1.51 0.88 -11.32
C GLU A 128 1.59 2.28 -11.94
N LEU A 129 0.43 2.88 -12.25
CA LEU A 129 0.35 4.24 -12.79
C LEU A 129 0.98 5.26 -11.81
N LEU A 130 0.67 5.16 -10.51
CA LEU A 130 1.28 6.00 -9.48
C LEU A 130 2.80 5.82 -9.42
N SER A 131 3.31 4.60 -9.63
CA SER A 131 4.76 4.33 -9.70
C SER A 131 5.39 4.89 -10.99
N GLU A 132 4.67 4.86 -12.12
CA GLU A 132 5.07 5.49 -13.38
C GLU A 132 5.16 7.03 -13.24
N ASP A 133 4.20 7.65 -12.56
CA ASP A 133 4.19 9.09 -12.28
C ASP A 133 5.37 9.49 -11.39
N LEU A 134 5.64 8.74 -10.31
CA LEU A 134 6.82 8.94 -9.48
C LEU A 134 8.13 8.79 -10.25
N ASN A 135 8.23 7.81 -11.16
CA ASN A 135 9.41 7.65 -12.00
C ASN A 135 9.65 8.87 -12.89
N THR A 136 8.58 9.52 -13.34
CA THR A 136 8.67 10.72 -14.19
C THR A 136 9.15 11.90 -13.35
N ALA A 137 8.47 12.20 -12.23
CA ALA A 137 8.87 13.28 -11.32
C ALA A 137 10.32 13.12 -10.83
N LEU A 138 10.72 11.91 -10.44
CA LEU A 138 12.08 11.63 -9.97
C LEU A 138 13.16 11.82 -11.03
N LYS A 139 12.85 11.72 -12.33
CA LYS A 139 13.81 11.99 -13.42
C LYS A 139 14.01 13.49 -13.64
N GLU A 140 12.99 14.31 -13.41
CA GLU A 140 13.07 15.76 -13.52
C GLU A 140 13.86 16.40 -12.38
N VAL A 141 13.98 15.68 -11.25
CA VAL A 141 14.78 16.07 -10.08
C VAL A 141 16.30 15.76 -10.26
N VAL A 142 16.72 15.05 -11.33
CA VAL A 142 18.12 14.61 -11.59
C VAL A 142 18.89 15.53 -12.54
#